data_AF-A0AAE0GTW0-F1
#
_entry.id   AF-A0AAE0GTW0-F1
#
_cell.length_a   1.000
_cell.length_b   1.000
_cell.length_c   1.000
_cell.angle_alpha   90.00
_cell.angle_beta   90.00
_cell.angle_gamma   90.00
#
_symmetry.space_group_name_H-M   'P 1'
#
loop_
_entity.id
_entity.type
_entity.pdbx_description
1 polymer ?
#
loop_
_entity_poly.entity_id
_entity_poly.type
_entity_poly.pdbx_seq_one_letter_code
_entity_poly.pdbx_strand_id
1 'polypeptide(L)'
;VKLVDMPGVADAETRVALEGAVSALRDRFPEMFKASSRCKPPHLNIDNLKDHLFRADVMLRFELKSEKMLLDWLLEQNLRLAQQDDAVWWSNWPSRKVKGGTKDEQQIMEPTATFEKALAKARLNQFYLGMHPKWLE
;
A
#
# COMPACT_ATOMS: atom_id res chain seq x y z
N VAL A 1 12.80 1.97 16.85
CA VAL A 1 11.76 2.75 16.15
C VAL A 1 12.49 3.82 15.36
N LYS A 2 12.40 3.82 14.03
CA LYS A 2 12.95 4.93 13.24
C LYS A 2 12.00 6.10 13.45
N LEU A 3 12.39 7.01 14.34
CA LEU A 3 11.85 8.37 14.34
C LEU A 3 12.14 8.89 12.93
N VAL A 4 11.08 9.04 12.15
CA VAL A 4 11.16 9.63 10.83
C VAL A 4 11.52 11.09 11.07
N ASP A 5 12.81 11.40 10.92
CA ASP A 5 13.26 12.78 10.79
C ASP A 5 12.61 13.34 9.53
N MET A 6 11.51 14.08 9.73
CA MET A 6 10.86 14.90 8.71
C MET A 6 11.28 16.35 8.98
N PRO A 7 12.45 16.80 8.51
CA PRO A 7 12.82 18.21 8.60
C PRO A 7 11.92 19.03 7.65
N GLY A 8 11.08 19.89 8.21
CA GLY A 8 10.62 21.14 7.56
C GLY A 8 9.46 21.14 6.56
N VAL A 9 8.79 20.02 6.23
CA VAL A 9 7.78 20.02 5.13
C VAL A 9 6.37 19.53 5.53
N ALA A 10 6.23 18.68 6.54
CA ALA A 10 4.91 18.30 7.06
C ALA A 10 4.59 19.09 8.31
N ASP A 11 3.47 19.82 8.29
CA ASP A 11 2.89 20.46 9.46
C ASP A 11 2.67 19.43 10.59
N ALA A 12 2.79 19.86 11.84
CA ALA A 12 2.71 18.93 12.98
C ALA A 12 1.38 18.18 13.01
N GLU A 13 0.30 18.86 12.57
CA GLU A 13 -1.04 18.30 12.43
C GLU A 13 -1.09 17.16 11.42
N THR A 14 -0.44 17.30 10.27
CA THR A 14 -0.38 16.27 9.22
C THR A 14 0.29 15.00 9.73
N ARG A 15 1.36 15.13 10.52
CA ARG A 15 2.06 13.96 11.10
C ARG A 15 1.18 13.23 12.09
N VAL A 16 0.51 13.97 12.98
CA VAL A 16 -0.41 13.40 13.98
C VAL A 16 -1.56 12.67 13.27
N ALA A 17 -2.14 13.27 12.23
CA ALA A 17 -3.20 12.65 11.45
C ALA A 17 -2.74 11.37 10.72
N LEU A 18 -1.55 11.39 10.09
CA LEU A 18 -0.95 10.21 9.44
C LEU A 18 -0.67 9.09 10.45
N GLU A 19 -0.09 9.43 11.59
CA GLU A 19 0.26 8.45 12.62
C GLU A 19 -1.00 7.81 13.23
N GLY A 20 -1.99 8.62 13.58
CA GLY A 20 -3.27 8.13 14.08
C GLY A 20 -3.99 7.24 13.07
N ALA A 21 -4.11 7.68 11.82
CA ALA A 21 -4.87 6.95 10.81
C ALA A 21 -4.21 5.62 10.45
N VAL A 22 -2.88 5.59 10.32
CA VAL A 22 -2.15 4.35 10.05
C VAL A 22 -2.16 3.42 11.27
N SER A 23 -2.12 3.95 12.50
CA SER A 23 -2.26 3.13 13.70
C SER A 23 -3.66 2.51 13.78
N ALA A 24 -4.72 3.30 13.57
CA ALA A 24 -6.09 2.81 13.54
C ALA A 24 -6.31 1.76 12.44
N LEU A 25 -5.70 1.96 11.26
CA LEU A 25 -5.75 0.99 10.17
C LEU A 25 -5.04 -0.33 10.55
N ARG A 26 -3.89 -0.26 11.23
CA ARG A 26 -3.20 -1.44 11.76
C ARG A 26 -4.05 -2.19 12.76
N ASP A 27 -4.66 -1.48 13.70
CA ASP A 27 -5.45 -2.10 14.75
C ASP A 27 -6.69 -2.80 14.17
N ARG A 28 -7.19 -2.32 13.01
CA ARG A 28 -8.26 -2.98 12.25
C ARG A 28 -7.80 -4.19 11.42
N PHE A 29 -6.57 -4.18 10.91
CA PHE A 29 -6.00 -5.26 10.08
C PHE A 29 -4.64 -5.77 10.58
N PRO A 30 -4.53 -6.23 11.84
CA PRO A 30 -3.23 -6.47 12.48
C PRO A 30 -2.39 -7.52 11.74
N GLU A 31 -3.02 -8.54 11.17
CA GLU A 31 -2.33 -9.63 10.44
C GLU A 31 -1.65 -9.16 9.15
N MET A 32 -2.08 -8.01 8.61
CA MET A 32 -1.55 -7.42 7.37
C MET A 32 -0.39 -6.47 7.62
N PHE A 33 -0.10 -6.12 8.87
CA PHE A 33 1.02 -5.24 9.20
C PHE A 33 2.22 -6.03 9.73
N LYS A 34 3.40 -5.71 9.21
CA LYS A 34 4.68 -6.26 9.69
C LYS A 34 5.66 -5.16 10.05
N ALA A 35 6.42 -5.40 11.12
CA ALA A 35 7.46 -4.48 11.59
C ALA A 35 8.63 -4.32 10.60
N SER A 36 8.81 -5.29 9.68
CA SER A 36 9.86 -5.22 8.66
C SER A 36 9.49 -4.25 7.54
N SER A 37 10.39 -3.32 7.22
CA SER A 37 10.26 -2.40 6.08
C SER A 37 10.44 -3.07 4.72
N ARG A 38 10.93 -4.32 4.68
CA ARG A 38 11.04 -5.14 3.46
C ARG A 38 10.00 -6.26 3.46
N CYS A 39 8.80 -5.99 3.96
CA CYS A 39 7.70 -6.95 3.95
C CYS A 39 7.25 -7.25 2.51
N LYS A 40 6.84 -8.49 2.27
CA LYS A 40 6.28 -8.91 0.97
C LYS A 40 4.79 -8.61 0.94
N PRO A 41 4.23 -8.23 -0.22
CA PRO A 41 2.78 -8.14 -0.40
C PRO A 41 2.06 -9.41 0.10
N PRO A 42 0.86 -9.29 0.69
CA PRO A 42 0.06 -8.07 0.85
C PRO A 42 0.41 -7.28 2.12
N HIS A 43 1.50 -7.64 2.81
CA HIS A 43 1.81 -7.01 4.09
C HIS A 43 2.36 -5.61 3.90
N LEU A 44 1.96 -4.70 4.80
CA LEU A 44 2.48 -3.34 4.87
C LEU A 44 3.31 -3.12 6.11
N ASN A 45 4.17 -2.11 6.03
CA ASN A 45 4.87 -1.55 7.16
C ASN A 45 4.31 -0.15 7.44
N ILE A 46 4.10 0.17 8.71
CA ILE A 46 3.55 1.45 9.16
C ILE A 46 4.41 2.62 8.68
N ASP A 47 5.73 2.52 8.81
CA ASP A 47 6.64 3.61 8.43
C ASP A 47 6.66 3.80 6.91
N ASN A 48 6.70 2.71 6.14
CA ASN A 48 6.58 2.80 4.69
C ASN A 48 5.24 3.41 4.27
N LEU A 49 4.12 2.99 4.88
CA LEU A 49 2.80 3.52 4.53
C LEU A 49 2.72 5.03 4.82
N LYS A 50 3.20 5.48 5.98
CA LYS A 50 3.27 6.91 6.31
C LYS A 50 4.12 7.68 5.29
N ASP A 51 5.31 7.17 4.95
CA ASP A 51 6.20 7.80 3.98
C ASP A 51 5.57 7.86 2.58
N HIS A 52 4.89 6.80 2.14
CA HIS A 52 4.16 6.78 0.87
C HIS A 52 2.99 7.76 0.83
N LEU A 53 2.17 7.82 1.89
CA LEU A 53 1.05 8.76 2.00
C LEU A 53 1.53 10.22 2.02
N PHE A 54 2.65 10.47 2.70
CA PHE A 54 3.25 11.79 2.75
C PHE A 54 3.84 12.20 1.40
N ARG A 55 4.64 11.33 0.76
CA ARG A 55 5.24 11.61 -0.56
C ARG A 55 4.22 11.79 -1.68
N ALA A 56 3.09 11.10 -1.58
CA ALA A 56 1.99 11.25 -2.52
C ALA A 56 1.12 12.48 -2.22
N ASP A 57 1.44 13.27 -1.18
CA ASP A 57 0.70 14.45 -0.75
C ASP A 57 -0.81 14.19 -0.60
N VAL A 58 -1.19 12.99 -0.13
CA VAL A 58 -2.58 12.53 -0.12
C VAL A 58 -3.49 13.48 0.66
N MET A 59 -3.03 13.95 1.82
CA MET A 59 -3.82 14.86 2.64
C MET A 59 -4.08 16.20 1.93
N LEU A 60 -3.11 16.70 1.16
CA LEU A 60 -3.27 17.94 0.40
C LEU A 60 -4.11 17.72 -0.86
N ARG A 61 -3.82 16.67 -1.64
CA ARG A 61 -4.51 16.33 -2.90
C ARG A 61 -6.00 16.04 -2.71
N PHE A 62 -6.35 15.39 -1.61
CA PHE A 62 -7.73 14.98 -1.32
C PHE A 62 -8.36 15.82 -0.19
N GLU A 63 -7.74 16.94 0.19
CA GLU A 63 -8.22 17.88 1.21
C GLU A 63 -8.60 17.21 2.55
N LEU A 64 -7.84 16.18 2.95
CA LEU A 64 -8.08 15.41 4.16
C LEU A 64 -7.47 16.15 5.35
N LYS A 65 -8.32 16.75 6.18
CA LYS A 65 -7.91 17.61 7.30
C LYS A 65 -7.83 16.90 8.65
N SER A 66 -8.18 15.62 8.71
CA SER A 66 -8.21 14.89 9.98
C SER A 66 -7.80 13.43 9.83
N GLU A 67 -7.36 12.85 10.95
CA GLU A 67 -7.09 11.42 11.10
C GLU A 67 -8.26 10.57 10.59
N LYS A 68 -9.49 10.90 11.04
CA LYS A 68 -10.68 10.14 10.67
C LYS A 68 -10.93 10.19 9.16
N MET A 69 -10.80 11.36 8.54
CA MET A 69 -10.97 11.50 7.09
C MET A 69 -9.94 10.69 6.32
N LEU A 70 -8.69 10.68 6.79
CA LEU A 70 -7.63 9.86 6.17
C LEU A 70 -7.91 8.37 6.34
N LEU A 71 -8.37 7.93 7.52
CA LEU A 71 -8.74 6.54 7.76
C LEU A 71 -9.92 6.11 6.88
N ASP A 72 -11.00 6.90 6.84
CA ASP A 72 -12.15 6.64 5.97
C ASP A 72 -11.71 6.54 4.51
N TRP A 73 -10.89 7.48 4.03
CA TRP A 73 -10.35 7.45 2.67
C TRP A 73 -9.50 6.19 2.40
N LEU A 74 -8.64 5.77 3.33
CA LEU A 74 -7.85 4.53 3.20
C LEU A 74 -8.76 3.29 3.08
N LEU A 75 -9.85 3.26 3.84
CA LEU A 75 -10.83 2.17 3.78
C LEU A 75 -11.61 2.19 2.45
N GLU A 76 -11.98 3.37 1.96
CA GLU A 76 -12.60 3.52 0.64
C GLU A 76 -11.67 3.06 -0.48
N GLN A 77 -10.38 3.43 -0.44
CA GLN A 77 -9.40 2.94 -1.39
C GLN A 77 -9.25 1.41 -1.30
N ASN A 78 -9.24 0.86 -0.09
CA ASN A 78 -9.19 -0.59 0.10
C ASN A 78 -10.40 -1.31 -0.50
N LEU A 79 -11.60 -0.75 -0.34
CA LEU A 79 -12.83 -1.28 -0.93
C LEU A 79 -12.85 -1.16 -2.46
N ARG A 80 -12.40 -0.03 -2.99
CA ARG A 80 -12.24 0.16 -4.44
C ARG A 80 -11.28 -0.87 -5.03
N LEU A 81 -10.18 -1.17 -4.33
CA LEU A 81 -9.24 -2.21 -4.72
C LEU A 81 -9.84 -3.62 -4.62
N ALA A 82 -10.73 -3.86 -3.66
CA ALA A 82 -11.44 -5.13 -3.52
C ALA A 82 -12.36 -5.43 -4.72
N GLN A 83 -12.82 -4.40 -5.43
CA GLN A 83 -13.67 -4.51 -6.61
C GLN A 83 -12.88 -4.74 -7.91
N GLN A 84 -11.55 -4.71 -7.87
CA GLN A 84 -10.74 -4.93 -9.06
C GLN A 84 -10.70 -6.41 -9.45
N ASP A 85 -10.84 -6.67 -10.75
CA ASP A 85 -10.65 -8.00 -11.32
C ASP A 85 -9.19 -8.46 -11.23
N ASP A 86 -8.99 -9.77 -11.19
CA ASP A 86 -7.69 -10.43 -11.16
C ASP A 86 -6.80 -9.97 -12.33
N ALA A 87 -7.40 -9.71 -13.50
CA ALA A 87 -6.69 -9.19 -14.68
C ALA A 87 -6.06 -7.81 -14.45
N VAL A 88 -6.74 -6.93 -13.70
CA VAL A 88 -6.23 -5.58 -13.36
C VAL A 88 -5.10 -5.68 -12.35
N TRP A 89 -5.24 -6.58 -11.37
CA TRP A 89 -4.16 -6.87 -10.44
C TRP A 89 -2.93 -7.42 -11.15
N TRP A 90 -3.14 -8.23 -12.19
CA TRP A 90 -2.07 -8.76 -13.03
C TRP A 90 -1.28 -7.71 -13.75
N SER A 91 -2.00 -6.83 -14.45
CA SER A 91 -1.39 -5.77 -15.25
C SER A 91 -0.55 -4.82 -14.39
N ASN A 92 -0.92 -4.66 -13.12
CA ASN A 92 -0.25 -3.76 -12.19
C ASN A 92 0.82 -4.43 -11.32
N TRP A 93 0.97 -5.75 -11.32
CA TRP A 93 1.96 -6.41 -10.48
C TRP A 93 3.40 -6.08 -10.93
N PRO A 94 4.34 -5.77 -10.01
CA PRO A 94 5.73 -5.50 -10.35
C PRO A 94 6.38 -6.80 -10.79
N SER A 95 6.34 -7.02 -12.09
CA SER A 95 7.00 -8.14 -12.72
C SER A 95 8.49 -8.06 -12.44
N ARG A 96 9.05 -9.13 -11.84
CA ARG A 96 10.51 -9.27 -11.84
C ARG A 96 10.94 -9.38 -13.29
N LYS A 97 11.81 -8.46 -13.74
CA LYS A 97 12.67 -8.74 -14.89
C LYS A 97 13.38 -10.07 -14.59
N VAL A 98 13.06 -11.10 -15.35
CA VAL A 98 13.81 -12.37 -15.31
C VAL A 98 15.25 -12.00 -15.63
N LYS A 99 16.15 -12.22 -14.69
CA LYS A 99 17.57 -11.91 -14.85
C LYS A 99 18.14 -12.91 -15.86
N GLY A 100 18.09 -12.56 -17.16
CA GLY A 100 18.56 -13.41 -18.26
C GLY A 100 17.65 -13.50 -19.50
N GLY A 101 16.51 -12.80 -19.56
CA GLY A 101 15.65 -12.80 -20.75
C GLY A 101 16.16 -11.87 -21.86
N THR A 102 16.35 -12.41 -23.07
CA THR A 102 16.64 -11.66 -24.30
C THR A 102 15.54 -10.63 -24.60
N LYS A 103 15.93 -9.50 -25.22
CA LYS A 103 15.12 -8.27 -25.35
C LYS A 103 13.86 -8.37 -26.23
N ASP A 104 13.58 -9.52 -26.81
CA ASP A 104 12.47 -9.76 -27.72
C ASP A 104 11.60 -10.87 -27.14
N GLU A 105 10.65 -10.52 -26.29
CA GLU A 105 9.41 -11.27 -26.17
C GLU A 105 8.44 -10.42 -25.36
N GLN A 106 7.30 -10.12 -25.98
CA GLN A 106 6.09 -9.72 -25.28
C GLN A 106 5.67 -10.90 -24.40
N GLN A 107 6.32 -11.07 -23.26
CA GLN A 107 6.03 -12.15 -22.32
C GLN A 107 4.64 -11.90 -21.75
N ILE A 108 3.67 -12.70 -22.19
CA ILE A 108 2.41 -12.90 -21.49
C ILE A 108 2.80 -13.46 -20.12
N MET A 109 2.75 -12.61 -19.10
CA MET A 109 3.27 -12.91 -17.77
C MET A 109 2.29 -13.78 -17.00
N GLU A 110 2.67 -15.05 -16.83
CA GLU A 110 1.95 -16.00 -15.99
C GLU A 110 1.99 -15.62 -14.50
N PRO A 111 1.01 -16.09 -13.70
CA PRO A 111 1.01 -15.91 -12.25
C PRO A 111 2.32 -16.41 -11.66
N THR A 112 3.03 -15.55 -10.93
CA THR A 112 3.98 -16.13 -9.96
C THR A 112 3.17 -16.70 -8.81
N ALA A 113 3.47 -17.91 -8.36
CA ALA A 113 2.83 -18.51 -7.18
C ALA A 113 2.94 -17.63 -5.90
N THR A 114 3.80 -16.61 -5.91
CA THR A 114 3.88 -15.59 -4.85
C THR A 114 2.76 -14.57 -4.95
N PHE A 115 2.38 -14.15 -6.16
CA PHE A 115 1.26 -13.24 -6.40
C PHE A 115 -0.06 -13.87 -5.97
N GLU A 116 -0.35 -15.08 -6.42
CA GLU A 116 -1.61 -15.77 -6.09
C GLU A 116 -1.77 -15.95 -4.59
N LYS A 117 -0.68 -16.34 -3.90
CA LYS A 117 -0.66 -16.44 -2.44
C LYS A 117 -0.87 -15.09 -1.77
N ALA A 118 -0.31 -14.03 -2.33
CA ALA A 118 -0.50 -12.68 -1.79
C ALA A 118 -1.95 -12.21 -1.97
N LEU A 119 -2.52 -12.39 -3.16
CA LEU A 119 -3.91 -12.03 -3.46
C LEU A 119 -4.90 -12.86 -2.65
N ALA A 120 -4.68 -14.17 -2.53
CA ALA A 120 -5.50 -15.05 -1.68
C ALA A 120 -5.47 -14.58 -0.22
N LYS A 121 -4.30 -14.18 0.28
CA LYS A 121 -4.17 -13.66 1.64
C LYS A 121 -4.85 -12.28 1.81
N ALA A 122 -4.72 -11.41 0.81
CA ALA A 122 -5.41 -10.11 0.76
C ALA A 122 -6.94 -10.31 0.81
N ARG A 123 -7.48 -11.23 0.00
CA ARG A 123 -8.90 -11.60 -0.01
C ARG A 123 -9.38 -12.14 1.33
N LEU A 124 -8.62 -13.05 1.93
CA LEU A 124 -8.95 -13.62 3.23
C LEU A 124 -9.09 -12.55 4.31
N ASN A 125 -8.23 -11.53 4.26
CA ASN A 125 -8.18 -10.45 5.25
C ASN A 125 -8.92 -9.18 4.81
N GLN A 126 -9.56 -9.21 3.65
CA GLN A 126 -10.21 -8.05 3.02
C GLN A 126 -9.30 -6.81 2.95
N PHE A 127 -8.00 -7.01 2.68
CA PHE A 127 -6.98 -5.96 2.70
C PHE A 127 -6.11 -5.98 1.45
N TYR A 128 -6.21 -4.92 0.65
CA TYR A 128 -5.64 -4.84 -0.69
C TYR A 128 -4.65 -3.68 -0.86
N LEU A 129 -4.60 -2.74 0.08
CA LEU A 129 -3.69 -1.59 0.03
C LEU A 129 -2.21 -2.01 -0.08
N GLY A 130 -1.85 -3.17 0.47
CA GLY A 130 -0.49 -3.73 0.41
C GLY A 130 -0.17 -4.56 -0.83
N MET A 131 -1.10 -4.70 -1.78
CA MET A 131 -0.88 -5.47 -3.00
C MET A 131 -0.07 -4.69 -4.05
N HIS A 132 -0.31 -3.38 -4.19
CA HIS A 132 0.47 -2.52 -5.09
C HIS A 132 0.41 -1.06 -4.63
N PRO A 133 1.48 -0.24 -4.69
CA PRO A 133 1.42 1.18 -4.34
C PRO A 133 0.75 2.10 -5.38
N LYS A 134 0.28 1.58 -6.52
CA LYS A 134 -0.25 2.39 -7.66
C LYS A 134 -1.54 3.14 -7.32
N TRP A 135 -2.28 2.70 -6.30
CA TRP A 135 -3.51 3.38 -5.90
C TRP A 135 -3.27 4.74 -5.23
N LEU A 136 -2.01 5.08 -4.95
CA LEU A 136 -1.58 6.40 -4.46
C LEU A 136 -1.22 7.39 -5.58
N GLU A 137 -1.08 6.90 -6.83
CA GLU A 137 -0.76 7.72 -8.00
C GLU A 137 -2.01 8.44 -8.55
#